data_AF-A0A1W9GGS7-F1
#
_entry.id   AF-A0A1W9GGS7-F1
#
_cell.length_a   1.000
_cell.length_b   1.000
_cell.length_c   1.000
_cell.angle_alpha   90.00
_cell.angle_beta   90.00
_cell.angle_gamma   90.00
#
_symmetry.space_group_name_H-M   'P 1'
#
loop_
_entity.id
_entity.type
_entity.pdbx_description
1 polymer ?
#
loop_
_entity_poly.entity_id
_entity_poly.type
_entity_poly.pdbx_seq_one_letter_code
_entity_poly.pdbx_strand_id
1 'polypeptide(L)'
;MIGVITRLLAICAVTLPCVSVGADYTSLYDSTTLQAAAETYNKNLTGTWNEDLVSRLPPSDREKAGQIRLRFPPVGTDRSPLSFSADASLRRVYVPTLSVKFLDDLAIAFAWLDHHGCDSSAAFDYVGMIRYQKFGGPIPPPLVALPVPKEALADQYVNDVSGKILKSAIYFIMAHELAHILYMHSGDVPFAVSQAQEIEADAYALEVMRRLSVSSREPVPPMGMVVFFSAVSRFELAPGDFESTASFESFARHGVTHPLSADRLVTMARAIRKNANDFSGGQNAWLERIRRIADDIEAIGKTLDDRQIRDFQRLRSLRTGMGALRTACK
;
A
#
# COMPACT_ATOMS: atom_id res chain seq x y z
N MET A 1 -15.72 -53.11 -44.63
CA MET A 1 -15.45 -53.43 -43.21
C MET A 1 -14.70 -52.25 -42.63
N ILE A 2 -15.39 -51.20 -42.16
CA ILE A 2 -15.91 -51.01 -40.78
C ILE A 2 -14.78 -51.02 -39.75
N GLY A 3 -14.56 -49.89 -39.07
CA GLY A 3 -13.65 -49.81 -37.93
C GLY A 3 -13.38 -48.41 -37.37
N VAL A 4 -14.43 -47.69 -37.00
CA VAL A 4 -14.41 -46.44 -36.22
C VAL A 4 -14.02 -46.74 -34.77
N ILE A 5 -13.01 -46.08 -34.19
CA ILE A 5 -12.92 -45.88 -32.72
C ILE A 5 -12.41 -44.45 -32.43
N THR A 6 -13.37 -43.57 -32.23
CA THR A 6 -13.25 -42.27 -31.56
C THR A 6 -13.05 -42.53 -30.06
N ARG A 7 -12.00 -41.99 -29.42
CA ARG A 7 -11.90 -41.97 -27.95
C ARG A 7 -11.96 -40.53 -27.43
N LEU A 8 -13.00 -40.31 -26.63
CA LEU A 8 -13.33 -39.09 -25.90
C LEU A 8 -12.17 -38.65 -25.00
N LEU A 9 -11.73 -37.40 -25.18
CA LEU A 9 -11.01 -36.63 -24.17
C LEU A 9 -12.03 -36.08 -23.16
N ALA A 10 -12.15 -36.74 -22.01
CA ALA A 10 -12.88 -36.22 -20.86
C ALA A 10 -12.01 -35.17 -20.16
N ILE A 11 -12.26 -33.89 -20.47
CA ILE A 11 -11.71 -32.77 -19.72
C ILE A 11 -12.42 -32.73 -18.37
N CYS A 12 -11.76 -33.21 -17.32
CA CYS A 12 -12.16 -32.93 -15.95
C CYS A 12 -11.87 -31.45 -15.67
N ALA A 13 -12.89 -30.60 -15.81
CA ALA A 13 -12.89 -29.26 -15.24
C ALA A 13 -12.85 -29.40 -13.71
N VAL A 14 -11.66 -29.32 -13.13
CA VAL A 14 -11.49 -29.15 -11.68
C VAL A 14 -11.96 -27.74 -11.37
N THR A 15 -13.22 -27.60 -10.96
CA THR A 15 -13.74 -26.38 -10.36
C THR A 15 -13.08 -26.21 -9.00
N LEU A 16 -11.99 -25.44 -8.97
CA LEU A 16 -11.40 -24.97 -7.71
C LEU A 16 -12.48 -24.16 -6.96
N PRO A 17 -12.83 -24.55 -5.71
CA PRO A 17 -13.77 -23.77 -4.92
C PRO A 17 -13.16 -22.39 -4.64
N CYS A 18 -13.80 -21.37 -5.20
CA CYS A 18 -13.53 -19.97 -4.92
C CYS A 18 -14.03 -19.68 -3.50
N VAL A 19 -13.14 -19.79 -2.52
CA VAL A 19 -13.38 -19.29 -1.16
C VAL A 19 -12.15 -18.50 -0.74
N SER A 20 -12.01 -17.27 -1.24
CA SER A 20 -11.09 -16.31 -0.63
C SER A 20 -11.76 -15.70 0.60
N VAL A 21 -11.88 -16.49 1.69
CA VAL A 21 -11.97 -15.89 3.02
C VAL A 21 -10.64 -15.17 3.21
N GLY A 22 -10.67 -13.83 3.28
CA GLY A 22 -9.48 -13.02 3.51
C GLY A 22 -8.67 -13.59 4.67
N ALA A 23 -7.37 -13.77 4.47
CA ALA A 23 -6.49 -14.27 5.52
C ALA A 23 -6.54 -13.32 6.72
N ASP A 24 -6.55 -13.88 7.93
CA ASP A 24 -6.62 -13.11 9.17
C ASP A 24 -5.20 -12.76 9.64
N TYR A 25 -4.83 -11.49 9.54
CA TYR A 25 -3.51 -10.99 9.94
C TYR A 25 -3.48 -10.40 11.35
N THR A 26 -4.55 -10.55 12.13
CA THR A 26 -4.60 -10.02 13.51
C THR A 26 -3.57 -10.64 14.44
N SER A 27 -2.96 -11.77 14.07
CA SER A 27 -1.86 -12.36 14.84
C SER A 27 -0.51 -11.65 14.68
N LEU A 28 -0.39 -10.67 13.77
CA LEU A 28 0.82 -9.84 13.63
C LEU A 28 1.17 -9.10 14.94
N TYR A 29 0.15 -8.60 15.64
CA TYR A 29 0.31 -7.82 16.87
C TYR A 29 -0.74 -8.24 17.88
N ASP A 30 -0.35 -8.41 19.14
CA ASP A 30 -1.32 -8.64 20.21
C ASP A 30 -2.14 -7.37 20.52
N SER A 31 -3.24 -7.55 21.26
CA SER A 31 -4.15 -6.45 21.60
C SER A 31 -3.47 -5.35 22.42
N THR A 32 -2.54 -5.70 23.31
CA THR A 32 -1.77 -4.75 24.12
C THR A 32 -0.90 -3.85 23.24
N THR A 33 -0.23 -4.45 22.25
CA THR A 33 0.59 -3.73 21.27
C THR A 33 -0.25 -2.80 20.42
N LEU A 34 -1.40 -3.26 19.93
CA LEU A 34 -2.32 -2.42 19.16
C LEU A 34 -2.93 -1.29 20.01
N GLN A 35 -3.21 -1.53 21.29
CA GLN A 35 -3.70 -0.49 22.19
C GLN A 35 -2.65 0.60 22.42
N ALA A 36 -1.41 0.22 22.76
CA ALA A 36 -0.32 1.18 22.95
C ALA A 36 -0.01 1.97 21.66
N ALA A 37 -0.04 1.29 20.51
CA ALA A 37 0.08 1.93 19.21
C ALA A 37 -1.05 2.94 18.95
N ALA A 38 -2.30 2.59 19.28
CA ALA A 38 -3.45 3.47 19.10
C ALA A 38 -3.34 4.76 19.92
N GLU A 39 -2.86 4.68 21.17
CA GLU A 39 -2.64 5.85 22.02
C GLU A 39 -1.67 6.86 21.39
N THR A 40 -0.66 6.36 20.67
CA THR A 40 0.33 7.19 19.96
C THR A 40 -0.20 7.69 18.63
N TYR A 41 -0.62 6.79 17.74
CA TYR A 41 -0.96 7.14 16.37
C TYR A 41 -2.26 7.95 16.26
N ASN A 42 -3.28 7.67 17.06
CA ASN A 42 -4.59 8.33 16.90
C ASN A 42 -4.49 9.84 17.09
N LYS A 43 -3.68 10.29 18.06
CA LYS A 43 -3.41 11.71 18.27
C LYS A 43 -2.65 12.31 17.08
N ASN A 44 -1.58 11.66 16.64
CA ASN A 44 -0.73 12.15 15.54
C ASN A 44 -1.48 12.19 14.20
N LEU A 45 -2.31 11.18 13.92
CA LEU A 45 -3.16 11.11 12.73
C LEU A 45 -4.27 12.16 12.76
N THR A 46 -4.83 12.43 13.93
CA THR A 46 -5.82 13.51 14.10
C THR A 46 -5.19 14.89 13.87
N GLY A 47 -3.99 15.13 14.39
CA GLY A 47 -3.20 16.34 14.10
C GLY A 47 -2.87 16.45 12.61
N THR A 48 -2.31 15.39 12.02
CA THR A 48 -2.06 15.28 10.57
C THR A 48 -3.29 15.64 9.75
N TRP A 49 -4.46 15.12 10.10
CA TRP A 49 -5.68 15.42 9.36
C TRP A 49 -6.13 16.86 9.50
N ASN A 50 -6.23 17.37 10.73
CA ASN A 50 -6.79 18.70 10.96
C ASN A 50 -5.81 19.82 10.60
N GLU A 51 -4.57 19.68 11.04
CA GLU A 51 -3.55 20.73 10.99
C GLU A 51 -2.76 20.72 9.68
N ASP A 52 -2.50 19.53 9.10
CA ASP A 52 -1.75 19.45 7.85
C ASP A 52 -2.67 19.33 6.64
N LEU A 53 -3.58 18.35 6.62
CA LEU A 53 -4.42 18.10 5.44
C LEU A 53 -5.53 19.14 5.30
N VAL A 54 -6.52 19.12 6.21
CA VAL A 54 -7.75 19.92 6.10
C VAL A 54 -7.47 21.43 6.09
N SER A 55 -6.54 21.91 6.93
CA SER A 55 -6.22 23.33 7.03
C SER A 55 -5.65 23.93 5.74
N ARG A 56 -5.11 23.10 4.84
CA ARG A 56 -4.47 23.50 3.59
C ARG A 56 -5.29 23.18 2.35
N LEU A 57 -6.48 22.61 2.53
CA LEU A 57 -7.45 22.46 1.45
C LEU A 57 -8.03 23.81 1.02
N PRO A 58 -8.45 23.94 -0.25
CA PRO A 58 -9.26 25.07 -0.71
C PRO A 58 -10.49 25.26 0.17
N PRO A 59 -11.04 26.48 0.27
CA PRO A 59 -12.21 26.75 1.11
C PRO A 59 -13.39 25.81 0.85
N SER A 60 -13.69 25.50 -0.42
CA SER A 60 -14.76 24.59 -0.82
C SER A 60 -14.58 23.16 -0.31
N ASP A 61 -13.35 22.67 -0.33
CA ASP A 61 -13.03 21.30 0.04
C ASP A 61 -12.89 21.18 1.56
N ARG A 62 -12.41 22.25 2.21
CA ARG A 62 -12.29 22.36 3.66
C ARG A 62 -13.65 22.30 4.35
N GLU A 63 -14.65 22.99 3.83
CA GLU A 63 -16.02 22.95 4.39
C GLU A 63 -16.57 21.52 4.38
N LYS A 64 -16.40 20.82 3.25
CA LYS A 64 -16.81 19.41 3.11
C LYS A 64 -15.99 18.50 4.01
N ALA A 65 -14.67 18.69 4.06
CA ALA A 65 -13.75 17.89 4.87
C ALA A 65 -13.96 18.06 6.38
N GLY A 66 -14.35 19.25 6.84
CA GLY A 66 -14.66 19.49 8.27
C GLY A 66 -15.85 18.68 8.80
N GLN A 67 -16.68 18.15 7.90
CA GLN A 67 -17.82 17.29 8.23
C GLN A 67 -17.46 15.80 8.26
N ILE A 68 -16.24 15.45 7.85
CA ILE A 68 -15.73 14.07 7.81
C ILE A 68 -15.25 13.66 9.21
N ARG A 69 -15.36 12.36 9.51
CA ARG A 69 -14.92 11.77 10.77
C ARG A 69 -13.87 10.71 10.54
N LEU A 70 -12.70 10.88 11.14
CA LEU A 70 -11.71 9.82 11.22
C LEU A 70 -12.14 8.76 12.24
N ARG A 71 -11.90 7.51 11.89
CA ARG A 71 -12.11 6.34 12.75
C ARG A 71 -10.83 5.51 12.78
N PHE A 72 -10.42 5.14 13.99
CA PHE A 72 -9.20 4.37 14.24
C PHE A 72 -9.55 3.03 14.89
N PRO A 73 -10.21 2.10 14.16
CA PRO A 73 -10.45 0.78 14.71
C PRO A 73 -9.10 0.06 14.93
N PRO A 74 -8.96 -0.83 15.93
CA PRO A 74 -7.73 -1.59 16.10
C PRO A 74 -7.35 -2.39 14.84
N VAL A 75 -8.35 -2.90 14.12
CA VAL A 75 -8.23 -3.76 12.93
C VAL A 75 -9.26 -3.32 11.89
N GLY A 76 -8.89 -3.40 10.60
CA GLY A 76 -9.80 -3.16 9.47
C GLY A 76 -10.87 -4.25 9.31
N THR A 77 -11.87 -4.00 8.47
CA THR A 77 -12.98 -4.95 8.25
C THR A 77 -12.53 -6.25 7.57
N ASP A 78 -11.53 -6.17 6.70
CA ASP A 78 -10.91 -7.29 6.00
C ASP A 78 -9.78 -7.97 6.81
N ARG A 79 -9.44 -7.41 7.99
CA ARG A 79 -8.33 -7.85 8.85
C ARG A 79 -6.96 -7.85 8.15
N SER A 80 -6.80 -7.03 7.09
CA SER A 80 -5.58 -6.87 6.31
C SER A 80 -4.62 -5.84 6.95
N PRO A 81 -3.28 -6.06 6.87
CA PRO A 81 -2.27 -5.08 7.25
C PRO A 81 -2.22 -3.85 6.35
N LEU A 82 -2.92 -3.85 5.22
CA LEU A 82 -2.97 -2.72 4.28
C LEU A 82 -4.39 -2.16 4.11
N SER A 83 -5.28 -2.42 5.08
CA SER A 83 -6.67 -1.96 5.05
C SER A 83 -6.79 -0.47 5.39
N PHE A 84 -7.07 0.36 4.39
CA PHE A 84 -7.53 1.73 4.54
C PHE A 84 -8.80 1.87 3.70
N SER A 85 -9.77 2.65 4.17
CA SER A 85 -11.02 2.79 3.43
C SER A 85 -11.79 4.04 3.81
N ALA A 86 -12.67 4.45 2.90
CA ALA A 86 -13.65 5.49 3.12
C ALA A 86 -15.07 4.97 2.97
N ASP A 87 -15.98 5.57 3.73
CA ASP A 87 -17.41 5.46 3.55
C ASP A 87 -17.95 6.86 3.21
N ALA A 88 -18.19 7.10 1.93
CA ALA A 88 -18.71 8.38 1.43
C ALA A 88 -20.10 8.69 1.99
N SER A 89 -20.94 7.67 2.20
CA SER A 89 -22.30 7.84 2.71
C SER A 89 -22.32 8.28 4.17
N LEU A 90 -21.45 7.71 5.00
CA LEU A 90 -21.29 8.05 6.41
C LEU A 90 -20.27 9.16 6.65
N ARG A 91 -19.57 9.59 5.61
CA ARG A 91 -18.46 10.56 5.63
C ARG A 91 -17.40 10.18 6.66
N ARG A 92 -16.92 8.94 6.57
CA ARG A 92 -15.92 8.37 7.48
C ARG A 92 -14.70 7.89 6.71
N VAL A 93 -13.53 8.19 7.23
CA VAL A 93 -12.28 7.56 6.82
C VAL A 93 -11.86 6.62 7.94
N TYR A 94 -11.58 5.37 7.59
CA TYR A 94 -11.10 4.35 8.51
C TYR A 94 -9.60 4.17 8.32
N VAL A 95 -8.86 4.37 9.41
CA VAL A 95 -7.40 4.25 9.47
C VAL A 95 -7.06 3.27 10.59
N PRO A 96 -7.08 1.96 10.33
CA PRO A 96 -6.88 0.95 11.36
C PRO A 96 -5.49 0.99 12.00
N THR A 97 -5.42 0.79 13.31
CA THR A 97 -4.14 0.83 14.04
C THR A 97 -3.18 -0.26 13.57
N LEU A 98 -3.68 -1.47 13.28
CA LEU A 98 -2.89 -2.57 12.74
C LEU A 98 -2.20 -2.17 11.43
N SER A 99 -2.88 -1.44 10.54
CA SER A 99 -2.35 -1.05 9.24
C SER A 99 -1.30 0.05 9.35
N VAL A 100 -1.53 1.04 10.23
CA VAL A 100 -0.54 2.08 10.53
C VAL A 100 0.71 1.48 11.18
N LYS A 101 0.55 0.59 12.17
CA LYS A 101 1.67 -0.07 12.85
C LYS A 101 2.48 -0.95 11.89
N PHE A 102 1.80 -1.67 11.00
CA PHE A 102 2.46 -2.47 9.98
C PHE A 102 3.28 -1.61 9.02
N LEU A 103 2.72 -0.50 8.55
CA LEU A 103 3.42 0.42 7.66
C LEU A 103 4.61 1.11 8.35
N ASP A 104 4.48 1.46 9.63
CA ASP A 104 5.57 2.01 10.44
C ASP A 104 6.73 1.00 10.59
N ASP A 105 6.42 -0.24 11.00
CA ASP A 105 7.44 -1.29 11.14
C ASP A 105 8.11 -1.62 9.81
N LEU A 106 7.36 -1.61 8.70
CA LEU A 106 7.91 -1.81 7.38
C LEU A 106 8.82 -0.63 6.97
N ALA A 107 8.43 0.60 7.28
CA ALA A 107 9.23 1.80 7.02
C ALA A 107 10.55 1.80 7.81
N ILE A 108 10.50 1.42 9.10
CA ILE A 108 11.67 1.26 9.95
C ILE A 108 12.59 0.16 9.41
N ALA A 109 12.04 -1.00 9.06
CA ALA A 109 12.83 -2.09 8.51
C ALA A 109 13.50 -1.71 7.18
N PHE A 110 12.75 -1.08 6.28
CA PHE A 110 13.29 -0.59 5.01
C PHE A 110 14.43 0.41 5.22
N ALA A 111 14.23 1.41 6.07
CA ALA A 111 15.25 2.43 6.36
C ALA A 111 16.50 1.83 7.03
N TRP A 112 16.31 0.88 7.95
CA TRP A 112 17.42 0.17 8.61
C TRP A 112 18.26 -0.62 7.61
N LEU A 113 17.61 -1.42 6.76
CA LEU A 113 18.29 -2.25 5.75
C LEU A 113 19.04 -1.37 4.74
N ASP A 114 18.39 -0.32 4.23
CA ASP A 114 19.00 0.64 3.31
C ASP A 114 20.24 1.32 3.93
N HIS A 115 20.13 1.82 5.16
CA HIS A 115 21.23 2.52 5.84
C HIS A 115 22.49 1.67 5.99
N HIS A 116 22.30 0.38 6.27
CA HIS A 116 23.39 -0.56 6.54
C HIS A 116 23.89 -1.29 5.29
N GLY A 117 23.46 -0.87 4.09
CA GLY A 117 23.87 -1.50 2.82
C GLY A 117 23.36 -2.93 2.65
N CYS A 118 22.32 -3.30 3.38
CA CYS A 118 21.65 -4.60 3.29
C CYS A 118 20.71 -4.65 2.07
N ASP A 119 20.20 -5.84 1.74
CA ASP A 119 19.13 -5.98 0.74
C ASP A 119 17.79 -5.44 1.29
N SER A 120 17.46 -4.18 0.98
CA SER A 120 16.19 -3.56 1.37
C SER A 120 14.97 -4.20 0.72
N SER A 121 15.14 -4.99 -0.36
CA SER A 121 14.04 -5.74 -0.97
C SER A 121 13.53 -6.87 -0.07
N ALA A 122 14.32 -7.29 0.94
CA ALA A 122 13.90 -8.26 1.95
C ALA A 122 12.63 -7.80 2.69
N ALA A 123 12.44 -6.48 2.87
CA ALA A 123 11.22 -5.92 3.45
C ALA A 123 9.97 -6.31 2.65
N PHE A 124 10.04 -6.28 1.31
CA PHE A 124 8.92 -6.62 0.43
C PHE A 124 8.80 -8.13 0.20
N ASP A 125 9.90 -8.87 0.32
CA ASP A 125 9.84 -10.33 0.35
C ASP A 125 9.13 -10.84 1.60
N TYR A 126 9.30 -10.19 2.76
CA TYR A 126 8.51 -10.45 3.95
C TYR A 126 7.01 -10.21 3.69
N VAL A 127 6.64 -9.12 3.02
CA VAL A 127 5.24 -8.85 2.66
C VAL A 127 4.65 -9.96 1.78
N GLY A 128 5.38 -10.41 0.76
CA GLY A 128 4.96 -11.56 -0.05
C GLY A 128 4.90 -12.86 0.75
N MET A 129 5.87 -13.08 1.65
CA MET A 129 5.92 -14.26 2.51
C MET A 129 4.67 -14.36 3.39
N ILE A 130 4.24 -13.26 4.03
CA ILE A 130 3.05 -13.30 4.90
C ILE A 130 1.76 -13.56 4.12
N ARG A 131 1.69 -13.15 2.85
CA ARG A 131 0.55 -13.41 1.97
C ARG A 131 0.45 -14.89 1.59
N TYR A 132 1.56 -15.51 1.19
CA TYR A 132 1.54 -16.82 0.55
C TYR A 132 1.86 -18.00 1.47
N GLN A 133 2.53 -17.76 2.61
CA GLN A 133 2.92 -18.83 3.52
C GLN A 133 1.94 -19.01 4.67
N LYS A 134 1.85 -20.26 5.15
CA LYS A 134 1.19 -20.58 6.42
C LYS A 134 2.22 -20.59 7.54
N PHE A 135 1.93 -19.89 8.62
CA PHE A 135 2.77 -19.88 9.80
C PHE A 135 2.24 -20.93 10.79
N GLY A 136 3.15 -21.70 11.41
CA GLY A 136 2.80 -22.66 12.47
C GLY A 136 2.46 -22.01 13.82
N GLY A 137 2.24 -20.69 13.84
CA GLY A 137 2.03 -19.85 15.01
C GLY A 137 1.73 -18.41 14.58
N PRO A 138 1.79 -17.43 15.50
CA PRO A 138 1.60 -16.03 15.18
C PRO A 138 2.55 -15.55 14.07
N ILE A 139 2.06 -14.69 13.19
CA ILE A 139 2.87 -14.09 12.13
C ILE A 139 3.87 -13.13 12.82
N PRO A 140 5.20 -13.28 12.62
CA PRO A 140 6.16 -12.39 13.24
C PRO A 140 6.02 -10.97 12.65
N PRO A 141 6.03 -9.90 13.48
CA PRO A 141 6.10 -8.52 13.00
C PRO A 141 7.29 -8.26 12.06
N PRO A 142 7.25 -7.23 11.18
CA PRO A 142 8.34 -6.94 10.25
C PRO A 142 9.70 -6.79 10.95
N LEU A 143 9.77 -6.03 12.06
CA LEU A 143 11.03 -5.80 12.78
C LEU A 143 11.62 -7.07 13.39
N VAL A 144 10.77 -8.03 13.77
CA VAL A 144 11.20 -9.34 14.30
C VAL A 144 11.66 -10.26 13.17
N ALA A 145 11.01 -10.19 12.01
CA ALA A 145 11.35 -11.02 10.86
C ALA A 145 12.62 -10.57 10.12
N LEU A 146 12.87 -9.27 10.07
CA LEU A 146 13.98 -8.60 9.36
C LEU A 146 15.15 -8.21 10.28
N PRO A 147 15.43 -9.05 11.28
CA PRO A 147 16.09 -8.78 12.57
C PRO A 147 16.58 -7.34 12.77
N VAL A 148 15.64 -6.39 12.83
CA VAL A 148 15.94 -4.98 13.11
C VAL A 148 16.16 -4.83 14.61
N PRO A 149 17.27 -4.20 15.07
CA PRO A 149 17.50 -3.97 16.50
C PRO A 149 16.38 -3.14 17.13
N LYS A 150 16.09 -3.38 18.42
CA LYS A 150 15.03 -2.65 19.13
C LYS A 150 15.32 -1.15 19.23
N GLU A 151 16.61 -0.82 19.28
CA GLU A 151 17.18 0.51 19.34
C GLU A 151 17.40 1.13 17.95
N ALA A 152 16.87 0.55 16.86
CA ALA A 152 17.05 1.08 15.51
C ALA A 152 16.67 2.56 15.37
N LEU A 153 15.64 3.03 16.09
CA LEU A 153 15.24 4.44 16.09
C LEU A 153 16.18 5.37 16.89
N ALA A 154 17.17 4.83 17.60
CA ALA A 154 18.26 5.64 18.17
C ALA A 154 19.25 6.11 17.08
N ASP A 155 19.27 5.43 15.93
CA ASP A 155 19.99 5.90 14.75
C ASP A 155 19.20 7.06 14.10
N GLN A 156 19.86 8.21 13.95
CA GLN A 156 19.21 9.43 13.45
C GLN A 156 18.77 9.29 11.99
N TYR A 157 19.53 8.57 11.14
CA TYR A 157 19.14 8.36 9.75
C TYR A 157 17.89 7.48 9.69
N VAL A 158 17.87 6.37 10.44
CA VAL A 158 16.74 5.44 10.44
C VAL A 158 15.48 6.14 10.93
N ASN A 159 15.56 6.87 12.04
CA ASN A 159 14.44 7.64 12.59
C ASN A 159 13.92 8.71 11.61
N ASP A 160 14.81 9.47 10.97
CA ASP A 160 14.43 10.51 10.01
C ASP A 160 13.79 9.92 8.75
N VAL A 161 14.42 8.90 8.15
CA VAL A 161 13.97 8.30 6.89
C VAL A 161 12.68 7.49 7.09
N SER A 162 12.58 6.67 8.13
CA SER A 162 11.35 5.91 8.41
C SER A 162 10.17 6.83 8.71
N GLY A 163 10.40 7.90 9.48
CA GLY A 163 9.39 8.93 9.77
C GLY A 163 8.90 9.63 8.50
N LYS A 164 9.80 9.98 7.57
CA LYS A 164 9.45 10.57 6.27
C LYS A 164 8.68 9.60 5.38
N ILE A 165 9.08 8.32 5.35
CA ILE A 165 8.35 7.26 4.62
C ILE A 165 6.93 7.13 5.17
N LEU A 166 6.77 6.90 6.48
CA LEU A 166 5.46 6.73 7.08
C LEU A 166 4.58 7.97 6.88
N LYS A 167 5.10 9.16 7.19
CA LYS A 167 4.36 10.42 7.09
C LYS A 167 3.85 10.66 5.67
N SER A 168 4.71 10.53 4.66
CA SER A 168 4.32 10.77 3.26
C SER A 168 3.36 9.71 2.73
N ALA A 169 3.48 8.44 3.16
CA ALA A 169 2.50 7.41 2.83
C ALA A 169 1.13 7.69 3.45
N ILE A 170 1.09 8.04 4.74
CA ILE A 170 -0.16 8.38 5.45
C ILE A 170 -0.83 9.62 4.84
N TYR A 171 -0.07 10.65 4.45
CA TYR A 171 -0.63 11.80 3.75
C TYR A 171 -1.29 11.40 2.43
N PHE A 172 -0.62 10.58 1.62
CA PHE A 172 -1.20 10.06 0.38
C PHE A 172 -2.49 9.29 0.64
N ILE A 173 -2.44 8.29 1.52
CA ILE A 173 -3.58 7.41 1.83
C ILE A 173 -4.76 8.21 2.38
N MET A 174 -4.55 9.08 3.37
CA MET A 174 -5.66 9.85 3.95
C MET A 174 -6.25 10.85 2.95
N ALA A 175 -5.43 11.46 2.09
CA ALA A 175 -5.92 12.35 1.04
C ALA A 175 -6.67 11.57 -0.07
N HIS A 176 -6.26 10.34 -0.37
CA HIS A 176 -6.95 9.41 -1.27
C HIS A 176 -8.34 9.05 -0.73
N GLU A 177 -8.42 8.61 0.53
CA GLU A 177 -9.70 8.30 1.17
C GLU A 177 -10.61 9.53 1.30
N LEU A 178 -10.02 10.70 1.54
CA LEU A 178 -10.76 11.96 1.51
C LEU A 178 -11.40 12.21 0.14
N ALA A 179 -10.66 11.96 -0.96
CA ALA A 179 -11.16 12.16 -2.31
C ALA A 179 -12.40 11.30 -2.59
N HIS A 180 -12.40 10.03 -2.17
CA HIS A 180 -13.57 9.15 -2.29
C HIS A 180 -14.83 9.76 -1.65
N ILE A 181 -14.69 10.42 -0.50
CA ILE A 181 -15.81 11.09 0.16
C ILE A 181 -16.21 12.37 -0.57
N LEU A 182 -15.24 13.19 -0.97
CA LEU A 182 -15.50 14.48 -1.64
C LEU A 182 -16.21 14.32 -2.98
N TYR A 183 -15.86 13.27 -3.72
CA TYR A 183 -16.41 12.95 -5.03
C TYR A 183 -17.55 11.93 -5.00
N MET A 184 -17.96 11.49 -3.80
CA MET A 184 -19.04 10.52 -3.63
C MET A 184 -18.81 9.22 -4.42
N HIS A 185 -17.56 8.74 -4.42
CA HIS A 185 -17.18 7.49 -5.05
C HIS A 185 -17.90 6.30 -4.39
N SER A 186 -18.16 5.26 -5.17
CA SER A 186 -18.93 4.08 -4.75
C SER A 186 -18.15 2.81 -5.05
N GLY A 187 -18.10 1.88 -4.10
CA GLY A 187 -17.43 0.59 -4.28
C GLY A 187 -18.20 -0.41 -5.15
N ASP A 188 -19.53 -0.28 -5.27
CA ASP A 188 -20.36 -1.19 -6.07
C ASP A 188 -20.60 -0.61 -7.47
N VAL A 189 -19.54 -0.59 -8.28
CA VAL A 189 -19.56 -0.04 -9.64
C VAL A 189 -18.79 -0.95 -10.61
N PRO A 190 -19.04 -0.86 -11.94
CA PRO A 190 -18.24 -1.59 -12.92
C PRO A 190 -16.75 -1.29 -12.79
N PHE A 191 -15.89 -2.27 -13.08
CA PHE A 191 -14.43 -2.16 -12.93
C PHE A 191 -13.83 -0.90 -13.58
N ALA A 192 -14.21 -0.58 -14.81
CA ALA A 192 -13.73 0.62 -15.50
C ALA A 192 -14.09 1.92 -14.75
N VAL A 193 -15.27 1.97 -14.11
CA VAL A 193 -15.69 3.10 -13.29
C VAL A 193 -14.90 3.14 -11.98
N SER A 194 -14.69 1.98 -11.34
CA SER A 194 -13.83 1.88 -10.14
C SER A 194 -12.41 2.37 -10.45
N GLN A 195 -11.80 1.94 -11.56
CA GLN A 195 -10.49 2.44 -11.97
C GLN A 195 -10.46 3.95 -12.20
N ALA A 196 -11.49 4.52 -12.82
CA ALA A 196 -11.59 5.96 -13.02
C ALA A 196 -11.70 6.72 -11.68
N GLN A 197 -12.51 6.22 -10.74
CA GLN A 197 -12.64 6.79 -9.39
C GLN A 197 -11.32 6.72 -8.62
N GLU A 198 -10.60 5.61 -8.73
CA GLU A 198 -9.29 5.44 -8.11
C GLU A 198 -8.24 6.40 -8.70
N ILE A 199 -8.20 6.58 -10.02
CA ILE A 199 -7.31 7.55 -10.68
C ILE A 199 -7.64 8.99 -10.27
N GLU A 200 -8.92 9.33 -10.14
CA GLU A 200 -9.36 10.64 -9.67
C GLU A 200 -8.95 10.89 -8.20
N ALA A 201 -9.06 9.87 -7.35
CA ALA A 201 -8.62 9.92 -5.96
C ALA A 201 -7.08 10.04 -5.84
N ASP A 202 -6.32 9.24 -6.61
CA ASP A 202 -4.86 9.31 -6.70
C ASP A 202 -4.40 10.73 -7.11
N ALA A 203 -5.06 11.31 -8.12
CA ALA A 203 -4.75 12.65 -8.62
C ALA A 203 -5.03 13.74 -7.58
N TYR A 204 -6.16 13.63 -6.86
CA TYR A 204 -6.47 14.54 -5.76
C TYR A 204 -5.44 14.43 -4.63
N ALA A 205 -5.09 13.21 -4.22
CA ALA A 205 -4.10 12.97 -3.18
C ALA A 205 -2.74 13.59 -3.52
N LEU A 206 -2.27 13.41 -4.75
CA LEU A 206 -1.04 14.02 -5.24
C LEU A 206 -1.12 15.55 -5.27
N GLU A 207 -2.24 16.14 -5.67
CA GLU A 207 -2.42 17.60 -5.64
C GLU A 207 -2.40 18.16 -4.22
N VAL A 208 -3.01 17.46 -3.25
CA VAL A 208 -2.91 17.81 -1.83
C VAL A 208 -1.45 17.77 -1.39
N MET A 209 -0.75 16.65 -1.60
CA MET A 209 0.67 16.52 -1.23
C MET A 209 1.57 17.57 -1.89
N ARG A 210 1.30 17.92 -3.15
CA ARG A 210 2.02 18.98 -3.87
C ARG A 210 1.85 20.33 -3.16
N ARG A 211 0.63 20.69 -2.77
CA ARG A 211 0.34 21.92 -2.00
C ARG A 211 1.00 21.91 -0.63
N LEU A 212 0.98 20.77 0.06
CA LEU A 212 1.70 20.61 1.33
C LEU A 212 3.19 20.87 1.16
N SER A 213 3.80 20.35 0.11
CA SER A 213 5.23 20.50 -0.17
C SER A 213 5.63 21.94 -0.48
N VAL A 214 4.77 22.68 -1.21
CA VAL A 214 5.01 24.10 -1.53
C VAL A 214 4.82 25.03 -0.33
N SER A 215 3.90 24.69 0.58
CA SER A 215 3.52 25.56 1.71
C SER A 215 4.20 25.21 3.05
N SER A 216 4.84 24.05 3.16
CA SER A 216 5.56 23.64 4.36
C SER A 216 6.99 24.18 4.37
N ARG A 217 7.54 24.37 5.59
CA ARG A 217 8.98 24.61 5.78
C ARG A 217 9.83 23.44 5.33
N GLU A 218 9.30 22.23 5.44
CA GLU A 218 9.93 20.99 4.98
C GLU A 218 9.07 20.38 3.86
N PRO A 219 9.61 20.17 2.65
CA PRO A 219 8.90 19.51 1.57
C PRO A 219 8.46 18.10 1.99
N VAL A 220 7.36 17.63 1.41
CA VAL A 220 6.85 16.28 1.67
C VAL A 220 7.03 15.45 0.40
N PRO A 221 8.26 14.93 0.15
CA PRO A 221 8.49 14.10 -1.02
C PRO A 221 7.63 12.83 -0.91
N PRO A 222 7.10 12.30 -2.04
CA PRO A 222 6.25 11.10 -2.05
C PRO A 222 7.04 9.79 -1.82
N MET A 223 8.04 9.80 -0.93
CA MET A 223 8.90 8.64 -0.65
C MET A 223 8.12 7.45 -0.12
N GLY A 224 7.14 7.70 0.75
CA GLY A 224 6.28 6.69 1.33
C GLY A 224 5.45 5.92 0.31
N MET A 225 5.10 6.55 -0.82
CA MET A 225 4.36 5.89 -1.90
C MET A 225 5.14 4.72 -2.50
N VAL A 226 6.47 4.82 -2.61
CA VAL A 226 7.31 3.72 -3.14
C VAL A 226 7.21 2.50 -2.23
N VAL A 227 7.37 2.70 -0.91
CA VAL A 227 7.31 1.61 0.08
C VAL A 227 5.88 1.04 0.15
N PHE A 228 4.86 1.90 0.19
CA PHE A 228 3.47 1.48 0.21
C PHE A 228 3.08 0.68 -1.03
N PHE A 229 3.31 1.20 -2.23
CA PHE A 229 2.94 0.48 -3.46
C PHE A 229 3.82 -0.73 -3.74
N SER A 230 5.07 -0.76 -3.27
CA SER A 230 5.87 -1.98 -3.28
C SER A 230 5.23 -3.05 -2.39
N ALA A 231 4.79 -2.70 -1.18
CA ALA A 231 4.08 -3.61 -0.29
C ALA A 231 2.75 -4.07 -0.88
N VAL A 232 1.89 -3.15 -1.34
CA VAL A 232 0.61 -3.45 -1.99
C VAL A 232 0.82 -4.36 -3.20
N SER A 233 1.84 -4.10 -4.03
CA SER A 233 2.12 -4.96 -5.19
C SER A 233 2.42 -6.40 -4.76
N ARG A 234 3.16 -6.62 -3.67
CA ARG A 234 3.48 -7.97 -3.18
C ARG A 234 2.31 -8.62 -2.45
N PHE A 235 1.44 -7.82 -1.83
CA PHE A 235 0.37 -8.29 -0.95
C PHE A 235 -0.96 -8.53 -1.67
N GLU A 236 -1.37 -7.60 -2.53
CA GLU A 236 -2.67 -7.65 -3.20
C GLU A 236 -2.61 -8.46 -4.49
N LEU A 237 -3.76 -9.01 -4.87
CA LEU A 237 -3.96 -9.62 -6.18
C LEU A 237 -3.98 -8.52 -7.26
N ALA A 238 -3.19 -8.71 -8.31
CA ALA A 238 -2.99 -7.76 -9.40
C ALA A 238 -3.28 -8.43 -10.76
N PRO A 239 -3.45 -7.68 -11.86
CA PRO A 239 -3.83 -8.25 -13.16
C PRO A 239 -3.00 -9.45 -13.62
N GLY A 240 -1.67 -9.39 -13.45
CA GLY A 240 -0.76 -10.48 -13.82
C GLY A 240 -0.89 -11.76 -12.99
N ASP A 241 -1.65 -11.75 -11.88
CA ASP A 241 -1.96 -12.95 -11.11
C ASP A 241 -3.10 -13.80 -11.73
N PHE A 242 -3.77 -13.30 -12.77
CA PHE A 242 -4.94 -13.91 -13.38
C PHE A 242 -4.66 -14.43 -14.79
N GLU A 243 -5.47 -15.38 -15.27
CA GLU A 243 -5.33 -15.95 -16.61
C GLU A 243 -5.75 -14.98 -17.73
N SER A 244 -6.60 -14.01 -17.39
CA SER A 244 -7.10 -13.00 -18.32
C SER A 244 -7.53 -11.72 -17.60
N THR A 245 -7.56 -10.60 -18.34
CA THR A 245 -8.14 -9.34 -17.86
C THR A 245 -9.57 -9.54 -17.36
N ALA A 246 -10.41 -10.28 -18.10
CA ALA A 246 -11.79 -10.53 -17.71
C ALA A 246 -11.92 -11.25 -16.35
N SER A 247 -11.03 -12.20 -16.05
CA SER A 247 -11.00 -12.86 -14.74
C SER A 247 -10.57 -11.93 -13.60
N PHE A 248 -9.61 -11.03 -13.86
CA PHE A 248 -9.22 -10.01 -12.89
C PHE A 248 -10.37 -9.02 -12.64
N GLU A 249 -11.02 -8.51 -13.69
CA GLU A 249 -12.14 -7.57 -13.55
C GLU A 249 -13.31 -8.19 -12.78
N SER A 250 -13.60 -9.47 -12.99
CA SER A 250 -14.63 -10.21 -12.24
C SER A 250 -14.29 -10.29 -10.75
N PHE A 251 -13.03 -10.58 -10.42
CA PHE A 251 -12.53 -10.58 -9.06
C PHE A 251 -12.60 -9.18 -8.41
N ALA A 252 -12.13 -8.16 -9.14
CA ALA A 252 -12.07 -6.78 -8.65
C ALA A 252 -13.44 -6.20 -8.30
N ARG A 253 -14.53 -6.65 -8.95
CA ARG A 253 -15.91 -6.21 -8.64
C ARG A 253 -16.39 -6.60 -7.24
N HIS A 254 -15.83 -7.65 -6.65
CA HIS A 254 -16.37 -8.23 -5.41
C HIS A 254 -15.32 -8.46 -4.32
N GLY A 255 -14.04 -8.34 -4.65
CA GLY A 255 -12.94 -8.81 -3.80
C GLY A 255 -11.94 -7.75 -3.34
N VAL A 256 -11.97 -6.52 -3.86
CA VAL A 256 -10.95 -5.49 -3.58
C VAL A 256 -11.58 -4.11 -3.50
N THR A 257 -11.25 -3.35 -2.46
CA THR A 257 -11.73 -1.96 -2.30
C THR A 257 -10.99 -0.98 -3.21
N HIS A 258 -9.67 -1.16 -3.37
CA HIS A 258 -8.80 -0.31 -4.18
C HIS A 258 -8.01 -1.15 -5.20
N PRO A 259 -8.63 -1.65 -6.28
CA PRO A 259 -7.94 -2.45 -7.27
C PRO A 259 -6.78 -1.65 -7.90
N LEU A 260 -5.56 -2.12 -7.69
CA LEU A 260 -4.36 -1.50 -8.23
C LEU A 260 -4.11 -1.98 -9.66
N SER A 261 -3.80 -1.05 -10.56
CA SER A 261 -3.46 -1.33 -11.96
C SER A 261 -2.16 -0.64 -12.36
N ALA A 262 -1.54 -1.12 -13.43
CA ALA A 262 -0.37 -0.46 -14.01
C ALA A 262 -0.69 0.99 -14.41
N ASP A 263 -1.86 1.23 -15.00
CA ASP A 263 -2.30 2.56 -15.46
C ASP A 263 -2.37 3.58 -14.34
N ARG A 264 -2.86 3.19 -13.15
CA ARG A 264 -2.85 4.04 -11.95
C ARG A 264 -1.44 4.47 -11.57
N LEU A 265 -0.53 3.50 -11.41
CA LEU A 265 0.85 3.77 -11.00
C LEU A 265 1.60 4.60 -12.05
N VAL A 266 1.43 4.31 -13.33
CA VAL A 266 2.02 5.09 -14.44
C VAL A 266 1.48 6.52 -14.45
N THR A 267 0.18 6.71 -14.20
CA THR A 267 -0.44 8.05 -14.14
C THR A 267 0.10 8.86 -12.97
N MET A 268 0.21 8.25 -11.78
CA MET A 268 0.84 8.88 -10.62
C MET A 268 2.30 9.24 -10.87
N ALA A 269 3.10 8.32 -11.43
CA ALA A 269 4.49 8.58 -11.77
C ALA A 269 4.64 9.78 -12.72
N ARG A 270 3.81 9.87 -13.76
CA ARG A 270 3.79 11.03 -14.67
C ARG A 270 3.43 12.32 -13.93
N ALA A 271 2.45 12.29 -13.04
CA ALA A 271 2.05 13.46 -12.25
C ALA A 271 3.16 13.92 -11.28
N ILE A 272 3.85 12.99 -10.62
CA ILE A 272 5.01 13.29 -9.76
C ILE A 272 6.13 13.91 -10.58
N ARG A 273 6.47 13.31 -11.74
CA ARG A 273 7.53 13.80 -12.62
C ARG A 273 7.23 15.19 -13.18
N LYS A 274 5.98 15.42 -13.59
CA LYS A 274 5.51 16.72 -14.10
C LYS A 274 5.63 17.83 -13.05
N ASN A 275 5.37 17.51 -11.78
CA ASN A 275 5.37 18.47 -10.68
C ASN A 275 6.62 18.34 -9.78
N ALA A 276 7.73 17.81 -10.30
CA ALA A 276 8.86 17.41 -9.47
C ALA A 276 9.50 18.59 -8.71
N ASN A 277 9.46 19.81 -9.27
CA ASN A 277 9.94 21.02 -8.60
C ASN A 277 9.11 21.40 -7.37
N ASP A 278 7.80 21.15 -7.39
CA ASP A 278 6.92 21.46 -6.27
C ASP A 278 7.14 20.47 -5.12
N PHE A 279 7.28 19.19 -5.45
CA PHE A 279 7.60 18.15 -4.47
C PHE A 279 9.01 18.28 -3.89
N SER A 280 9.95 18.89 -4.63
CA SER A 280 11.28 19.19 -4.10
C SER A 280 11.32 20.49 -3.27
N GLY A 281 10.22 21.24 -3.20
CA GLY A 281 10.19 22.58 -2.60
C GLY A 281 11.17 23.55 -3.27
N GLY A 282 11.42 23.39 -4.58
CA GLY A 282 12.40 24.16 -5.33
C GLY A 282 13.86 23.81 -5.06
N GLN A 283 14.14 22.78 -4.26
CA GLN A 283 15.51 22.37 -3.94
C GLN A 283 16.08 21.44 -5.02
N ASN A 284 17.08 21.92 -5.77
CA ASN A 284 17.72 21.15 -6.84
C ASN A 284 18.27 19.79 -6.37
N ALA A 285 18.80 19.72 -5.13
CA ALA A 285 19.31 18.48 -4.56
C ALA A 285 18.25 17.37 -4.42
N TRP A 286 16.98 17.74 -4.29
CA TRP A 286 15.87 16.80 -4.17
C TRP A 286 15.25 16.43 -5.53
N LEU A 287 15.45 17.23 -6.58
CA LEU A 287 14.78 17.05 -7.86
C LEU A 287 15.05 15.67 -8.50
N GLU A 288 16.31 15.25 -8.51
CA GLU A 288 16.70 13.92 -9.01
C GLU A 288 16.12 12.79 -8.17
N ARG A 289 15.97 13.00 -6.86
CA ARG A 289 15.32 12.01 -6.00
C ARG A 289 13.82 11.91 -6.28
N ILE A 290 13.14 13.04 -6.53
CA ILE A 290 11.71 13.03 -6.93
C ILE A 290 11.53 12.30 -8.27
N ARG A 291 12.43 12.51 -9.24
CA ARG A 291 12.41 11.79 -10.52
C ARG A 291 12.59 10.29 -10.32
N ARG A 292 13.55 9.87 -9.50
CA ARG A 292 13.72 8.45 -9.14
C ARG A 292 12.49 7.85 -8.47
N ILE A 293 11.84 8.57 -7.55
CA ILE A 293 10.57 8.12 -6.94
C ILE A 293 9.50 7.87 -8.01
N ALA A 294 9.38 8.77 -8.99
CA ALA A 294 8.45 8.55 -10.11
C ALA A 294 8.83 7.32 -10.95
N ASP A 295 10.13 7.13 -11.22
CA ASP A 295 10.62 5.96 -11.97
C ASP A 295 10.37 4.66 -11.21
N ASP A 296 10.55 4.64 -9.88
CA ASP A 296 10.27 3.48 -9.02
C ASP A 296 8.77 3.13 -9.02
N ILE A 297 7.89 4.13 -8.89
CA ILE A 297 6.43 3.92 -8.97
C ILE A 297 6.02 3.37 -10.35
N GLU A 298 6.58 3.94 -11.42
CA GLU A 298 6.33 3.47 -12.79
C GLU A 298 6.84 2.03 -12.99
N ALA A 299 8.00 1.68 -12.43
CA ALA A 299 8.56 0.34 -12.47
C ALA A 299 7.67 -0.66 -11.73
N ILE A 300 7.15 -0.33 -10.55
CA ILE A 300 6.17 -1.18 -9.85
C ILE A 300 4.96 -1.42 -10.76
N GLY A 301 4.41 -0.38 -11.38
CA GLY A 301 3.29 -0.47 -12.34
C GLY A 301 3.54 -1.46 -13.47
N LYS A 302 4.70 -1.36 -14.12
CA LYS A 302 5.09 -2.27 -15.22
C LYS A 302 5.16 -3.74 -14.81
N THR A 303 5.40 -4.03 -13.53
CA THR A 303 5.43 -5.41 -13.02
C THR A 303 4.07 -5.99 -12.65
N LEU A 304 3.03 -5.16 -12.48
CA LEU A 304 1.70 -5.63 -12.05
C LEU A 304 1.00 -6.48 -13.12
N ASP A 305 1.18 -6.12 -14.39
CA ASP A 305 0.53 -6.78 -15.53
C ASP A 305 1.39 -7.92 -16.10
N ASP A 306 2.66 -8.01 -15.70
CA ASP A 306 3.59 -9.04 -16.19
C ASP A 306 3.42 -10.34 -15.39
N ARG A 307 2.69 -11.30 -15.99
CA ARG A 307 2.43 -12.61 -15.40
C ARG A 307 3.70 -13.38 -15.01
N GLN A 308 4.79 -13.28 -15.79
CA GLN A 308 6.03 -14.00 -15.47
C GLN A 308 6.69 -13.41 -14.23
N ILE A 309 6.70 -12.09 -14.10
CA ILE A 309 7.21 -11.40 -12.91
C ILE A 309 6.34 -11.72 -11.70
N ARG A 310 5.01 -11.72 -11.84
CA ARG A 310 4.08 -12.10 -10.77
C ARG A 310 4.29 -13.53 -10.29
N ASP A 311 4.40 -14.49 -11.22
CA ASP A 311 4.70 -15.88 -10.88
C ASP A 311 6.07 -16.02 -10.20
N PHE A 312 7.08 -15.31 -10.68
CA PHE A 312 8.39 -15.27 -10.02
C PHE A 312 8.30 -14.73 -8.59
N GLN A 313 7.62 -13.60 -8.38
CA GLN A 313 7.43 -13.00 -7.06
C GLN A 313 6.68 -13.93 -6.11
N ARG A 314 5.63 -14.61 -6.59
CA ARG A 314 4.89 -15.63 -5.83
C ARG A 314 5.80 -16.81 -5.44
N LEU A 315 6.54 -17.37 -6.40
CA LEU A 315 7.46 -18.48 -6.14
C LEU A 315 8.60 -18.09 -5.18
N ARG A 316 9.15 -16.88 -5.32
CA ARG A 316 10.12 -16.31 -4.38
C ARG A 316 9.51 -16.22 -2.99
N SER A 317 8.32 -15.63 -2.86
CA SER A 317 7.61 -15.48 -1.59
C SER A 317 7.31 -16.82 -0.91
N LEU A 318 7.00 -17.87 -1.67
CA LEU A 318 6.80 -19.23 -1.15
C LEU A 318 8.09 -19.92 -0.70
N ARG A 319 9.25 -19.50 -1.22
CA ARG A 319 10.56 -20.11 -0.94
C ARG A 319 11.40 -19.31 0.04
N THR A 320 11.12 -18.02 0.21
CA THR A 320 11.79 -17.16 1.19
C THR A 320 11.49 -17.68 2.59
N GLY A 321 12.49 -18.27 3.24
CA GLY A 321 12.39 -18.65 4.65
C GLY A 321 12.82 -17.53 5.57
N MET A 322 12.43 -17.61 6.85
CA MET A 322 12.88 -16.67 7.90
C MET A 322 14.41 -16.54 7.98
N GLY A 323 15.17 -17.60 7.67
CA GLY A 323 16.63 -17.55 7.62
C GLY A 323 17.17 -16.61 6.54
N ALA A 324 16.53 -16.54 5.36
CA ALA A 324 16.90 -15.63 4.29
C ALA A 324 16.65 -14.17 4.70
N LEU A 325 15.47 -13.88 5.27
CA LEU A 325 15.16 -12.54 5.81
C LEU A 325 16.16 -12.12 6.89
N ARG A 326 16.57 -13.06 7.76
CA ARG A 326 17.54 -12.81 8.82
C ARG A 326 18.98 -12.61 8.36
N THR A 327 19.27 -12.91 7.10
CA THR A 327 20.61 -12.78 6.52
C THR A 327 20.70 -11.68 5.47
N ALA A 328 19.65 -10.85 5.32
CA ALA A 328 19.63 -9.74 4.37
C ALA A 328 20.79 -8.72 4.54
N CYS A 329 21.43 -8.70 5.72
CA CYS A 329 22.56 -7.83 6.08
C CYS A 329 23.93 -8.55 6.13
N LYS A 330 24.04 -9.78 5.60
CA LYS A 330 25.30 -10.54 5.56
C LYS A 330 25.78 -10.73 4.14
#